data_AF-A0A1Q7K8D0-F1
#
_entry.id   AF-A0A1Q7K8D0-F1
#
_cell.length_a   1.000
_cell.length_b   1.000
_cell.length_c   1.000
_cell.angle_alpha   90.00
_cell.angle_beta   90.00
_cell.angle_gamma   90.00
#
_symmetry.space_group_name_H-M   'P 1'
#
loop_
_entity.id
_entity.type
_entity.pdbx_description
1 polymer ?
#
loop_
_entity_poly.entity_id
_entity_poly.type
_entity_poly.pdbx_seq_one_letter_code
_entity_poly.pdbx_strand_id
1 'polypeptide(L)' 'MKAIVDRVVRRSALPITVEEIDISTDADLEARYGLEIPVLLIDGKKIAKYRVTEAEVTRMLDARAGEAGGAG' A
#
# COMPACT_ATOMS: atom_id res chain seq x y z
N MET A 1 10.23 -1.72 2.25
CA MET A 1 8.88 -1.73 1.65
C MET A 1 8.81 -0.86 0.40
N LYS A 2 9.10 0.45 0.46
CA LYS A 2 9.05 1.37 -0.70
C LYS A 2 9.59 0.80 -2.02
N ALA A 3 10.86 0.39 -2.06
CA ALA A 3 11.50 -0.12 -3.28
C ALA A 3 10.77 -1.33 -3.91
N ILE A 4 10.11 -2.15 -3.09
CA ILE A 4 9.32 -3.30 -3.54
C ILE A 4 8.02 -2.81 -4.19
N VAL A 5 7.32 -1.89 -3.54
CA VAL A 5 6.11 -1.25 -4.08
C VAL A 5 6.41 -0.57 -5.41
N ASP A 6 7.46 0.25 -5.45
CA ASP A 6 7.98 0.91 -6.65
C ASP A 6 8.21 -0.05 -7.82
N ARG A 7 8.84 -1.20 -7.53
CA ARG A 7 9.16 -2.21 -8.54
C ARG A 7 7.90 -2.92 -9.06
N VAL A 8 6.97 -3.25 -8.18
CA VAL A 8 5.69 -3.88 -8.55
C VAL A 8 4.83 -2.92 -9.37
N VAL A 9 4.70 -1.66 -8.94
CA VAL A 9 3.94 -0.63 -9.65
C VAL A 9 4.48 -0.40 -11.06
N ARG A 10 5.81 -0.28 -11.22
CA ARG A 10 6.43 -0.13 -12.56
C ARG A 10 6.17 -1.32 -13.49
N ARG A 11 5.96 -2.52 -12.96
CA ARG A 11 5.70 -3.74 -13.75
C ARG A 11 4.21 -3.99 -13.97
N SER A 12 3.35 -3.31 -13.21
CA SER A 12 1.91 -3.48 -13.32
C SER A 12 1.38 -2.69 -14.51
N ALA A 13 0.38 -3.26 -15.19
CA ALA A 13 -0.38 -2.55 -16.22
C ALA A 13 -1.52 -1.69 -15.64
N LEU A 14 -1.77 -1.79 -14.32
CA LEU A 14 -2.82 -1.05 -13.63
C LEU A 14 -2.40 0.42 -13.46
N PRO A 15 -3.34 1.39 -13.59
CA PRO A 15 -3.07 2.79 -13.31
C PRO A 15 -2.96 3.03 -11.80
N ILE A 16 -1.77 2.80 -11.24
CA ILE A 16 -1.51 2.93 -9.80
C ILE A 16 -0.80 4.25 -9.51
N THR A 17 -1.35 5.03 -8.57
CA THR A 17 -0.69 6.19 -7.99
C THR A 17 -0.11 5.82 -6.63
N VAL A 18 1.14 6.19 -6.37
CA VAL A 18 1.82 5.93 -5.10
C VAL A 18 2.11 7.27 -4.43
N GLU A 19 1.66 7.41 -3.19
CA GLU A 19 1.96 8.57 -2.33
C GLU A 19 2.79 8.11 -1.14
N GLU A 20 3.84 8.87 -0.82
CA GLU A 20 4.65 8.68 0.38
C GLU A 20 4.27 9.75 1.39
N ILE A 21 3.76 9.31 2.55
CA ILE A 21 3.33 10.19 3.62
C ILE A 21 4.34 10.08 4.76
N ASP A 22 5.05 11.16 5.03
CA ASP A 22 5.84 11.30 6.26
C ASP A 22 4.89 11.67 7.40
N ILE A 23 4.73 10.75 8.35
CA ILE A 23 3.78 10.95 9.45
C ILE A 23 4.38 11.74 10.62
N SER A 24 5.69 12.03 10.63
CA SER A 24 6.38 12.63 11.79
C SER A 24 5.93 14.05 12.15
N THR A 25 5.08 14.66 11.31
CA THR A 25 4.47 15.98 11.56
C THR A 25 2.97 15.91 11.81
N ASP A 26 2.36 14.73 11.74
CA ASP A 26 0.92 14.51 11.93
C ASP A 26 0.67 13.62 13.15
N ALA A 27 0.23 14.23 14.24
CA ALA A 27 0.03 13.54 15.52
C ALA A 27 -1.03 12.43 15.46
N ASP A 28 -2.06 12.54 14.61
CA ASP A 28 -3.08 11.47 14.49
C ASP A 28 -2.48 10.26 13.77
N LEU A 29 -1.74 10.52 12.68
CA LEU A 29 -1.06 9.46 11.94
C LEU A 29 0.07 8.80 12.76
N GLU A 30 0.88 9.57 13.49
CA GLU A 30 1.90 9.03 14.40
C GLU A 30 1.28 8.15 15.48
N ALA A 31 0.21 8.60 16.13
CA ALA A 31 -0.47 7.82 17.16
C ALA A 31 -1.05 6.52 16.57
N ARG A 32 -1.54 6.55 15.33
CA ARG A 32 -2.18 5.39 14.67
C ARG A 32 -1.19 4.39 14.08
N TYR A 33 -0.09 4.86 13.50
CA TYR A 33 0.81 4.04 12.67
C TYR A 33 2.28 4.07 13.11
N GLY A 34 2.69 4.94 14.04
CA GLY A 34 4.09 5.16 14.41
C GLY A 34 4.84 3.90 14.88
N LEU A 35 4.14 2.94 15.50
CA LEU A 35 4.72 1.67 15.96
C LEU A 35 4.77 0.57 14.88
N GLU A 36 4.18 0.83 13.71
CA GLU A 36 3.96 -0.15 12.64
C GLU A 36 4.69 0.20 11.33
N ILE A 37 5.53 1.25 11.34
CA ILE A 37 6.21 1.76 10.14
C ILE A 37 7.20 0.71 9.57
N PRO A 38 7.28 0.54 8.24
CA PRO A 38 6.42 1.14 7.22
C PRO A 38 5.06 0.46 7.12
N VAL A 39 4.00 1.25 6.89
CA VAL A 39 2.63 0.78 6.68
C VAL A 39 2.24 1.00 5.22
N LEU A 40 1.56 0.04 4.60
CA LEU A 40 1.03 0.16 3.25
C LEU A 40 -0.50 0.20 3.30
N LEU A 41 -1.06 1.21 2.65
CA LEU A 41 -2.50 1.37 2.45
C LEU A 41 -2.82 1.27 0.96
N ILE A 42 -3.96 0.68 0.63
CA ILE A 42 -4.56 0.77 -0.71
C ILE A 42 -5.97 1.34 -0.52
N ASP A 43 -6.28 2.43 -1.23
CA ASP A 43 -7.55 3.17 -1.11
C ASP A 43 -7.93 3.48 0.35
N GLY A 44 -6.95 3.92 1.16
CA GLY A 44 -7.17 4.25 2.57
C GLY A 44 -7.29 3.05 3.53
N LYS A 45 -7.23 1.81 3.03
CA LYS A 45 -7.28 0.60 3.86
C LYS A 45 -5.88 0.05 4.11
N LYS A 46 -5.48 -0.11 5.37
CA LYS A 46 -4.21 -0.76 5.76
C LYS A 46 -4.24 -2.23 5.30
N ILE A 47 -3.29 -2.59 4.45
CA ILE A 47 -3.15 -3.94 3.89
C ILE A 47 -1.91 -4.66 4.39
N ALA A 48 -0.85 -3.94 4.76
CA ALA A 48 0.38 -4.53 5.26
C ALA A 48 1.16 -3.56 6.16
N LYS A 49 2.06 -4.13 6.96
CA LYS A 49 3.03 -3.39 7.79
C LYS A 49 4.38 -4.11 7.82
N TYR A 50 5.44 -3.38 8.12
CA TYR A 50 6.82 -3.86 8.20
C TYR A 50 7.40 -4.38 6.88
N ARG A 51 7.36 -5.69 6.65
CA ARG A 51 7.99 -6.38 5.53
C ARG A 51 6.92 -6.98 4.63
N VAL A 52 7.15 -6.87 3.33
CA VAL A 52 6.34 -7.47 2.27
C VAL A 52 7.28 -7.93 1.17
N THR A 53 6.84 -8.92 0.41
CA THR A 53 7.49 -9.37 -0.82
C THR A 53 6.83 -8.78 -2.07
N GLU A 54 7.51 -8.81 -3.22
CA GLU A 54 6.91 -8.38 -4.51
C GLU A 54 5.64 -9.19 -4.83
N ALA A 55 5.65 -10.49 -4.53
CA ALA A 55 4.51 -11.38 -4.77
C ALA A 55 3.30 -11.02 -3.89
N GLU A 56 3.51 -10.71 -2.61
CA GLU A 56 2.44 -10.26 -1.71
C GLU A 56 1.83 -8.94 -2.18
N VAL A 57 2.66 -7.95 -2.54
CA VAL A 57 2.17 -6.65 -3.03
C VAL A 57 1.36 -6.83 -4.31
N THR A 58 1.84 -7.65 -5.25
CA THR A 58 1.13 -7.95 -6.50
C THR A 58 -0.23 -8.56 -6.21
N ARG A 59 -0.29 -9.59 -5.36
CA ARG A 59 -1.55 -10.25 -4.99
C ARG A 59 -2.55 -9.29 -4.33
N MET A 60 -2.08 -8.39 -3.48
CA MET A 60 -2.94 -7.40 -2.82
C MET A 60 -3.53 -6.39 -3.82
N LEU A 61 -2.75 -5.97 -4.81
CA LEU A 61 -3.21 -5.08 -5.89
C LEU A 61 -4.25 -5.79 -6.78
N ASP A 62 -3.97 -7.02 -7.20
CA ASP A 62 -4.90 -7.81 -8.02
C ASP A 62 -6.21 -8.09 -7.30
N ALA A 63 -6.15 -8.44 -6.01
CA ALA A 63 -7.35 -8.64 -5.20
C ALA A 63 -8.19 -7.35 -5.15
N ARG A 64 -7.55 -6.19 -4.98
CA ARG A 64 -8.28 -4.91 -4.94
C ARG A 64 -8.91 -4.53 -6.28
N ALA A 65 -8.20 -4.76 -7.38
CA ALA A 65 -8.74 -4.54 -8.72
C ALA A 65 -9.96 -5.44 -9.00
N GLY A 66 -9.92 -6.69 -8.53
CA GLY A 66 -11.05 -7.62 -8.61
C GLY A 66 -12.26 -7.18 -7.78
N GLU A 67 -12.05 -6.68 -6.56
CA GLU A 67 -13.15 -6.17 -5.72
C GLU A 67 -13.78 -4.88 -6.27
N ALA A 68 -12.98 -4.00 -6.90
CA ALA A 68 -13.49 -2.80 -7.56
C ALA A 68 -14.35 -3.11 -8.80
N GLY A 69 -14.09 -4.23 -9.49
CA GLY A 69 -14.87 -4.68 -10.65
C GLY A 69 -16.07 -5.58 -10.32
N GLY A 70 -16.14 -6.12 -9.09
CA GLY A 70 -17.17 -7.05 -8.64
C GLY A 70 -18.37 -6.42 -7.93
N ALA A 71 -18.36 -5.10 -7.69
CA ALA A 71 -19.52 -4.35 -7.24
C ALA A 71 -20.36 -3.92 -8.44
N GLY A 72 -21.04 -4.88 -9.08
CA GLY A 72 -21.95 -4.69 -10.21
C GLY A 72 -23.19 -5.55 -10.08
#